data_AF-A0A8H5TAA2-F1
#
_entry.id   AF-A0A8H5TAA2-F1
#
_cell.length_a   1.000
_cell.length_b   1.000
_cell.length_c   1.000
_cell.angle_alpha   90.00
_cell.angle_beta   90.00
_cell.angle_gamma   90.00
#
_symmetry.space_group_name_H-M   'P 1'
#
loop_
_entity.id
_entity.type
_entity.pdbx_description
1 polymer ?
#
loop_
_entity_poly.entity_id
_entity_poly.type
_entity_poly.pdbx_seq_one_letter_code
_entity_poly.pdbx_strand_id
1 'polypeptide(L)'
;MFPNETSNGPNKVYGTLTKLPPLSEGSRIEKRPLTRRQPPASSKSRTIYVSSKTPFMAAVKRARKQLDASLKTTGAASKYASVHSRIESLKRTGGGEPDSAVVTVAGTGKAIEKALAVASYFEQEGDCEVEITTGTVGTVDDVVADGDDEDESRLRKLSCLEVRIKLK
;
A
#
# COMPACT_ATOMS: atom_id res chain seq x y z
N MET A 1 -27.03 20.56 -35.40
CA MET A 1 -25.75 20.95 -34.77
C MET A 1 -25.96 20.85 -33.27
N PHE A 2 -25.55 19.74 -32.66
CA PHE A 2 -25.73 19.51 -31.21
C PHE A 2 -24.49 20.05 -30.48
N PRO A 3 -24.64 20.82 -29.38
CA PRO A 3 -23.49 21.33 -28.65
C PRO A 3 -22.84 20.20 -27.84
N ASN A 4 -21.51 20.13 -27.92
CA ASN A 4 -20.68 19.23 -27.12
C ASN A 4 -20.71 19.65 -25.65
N GLU A 5 -21.23 18.80 -24.78
CA GLU A 5 -20.99 18.91 -23.34
C GLU A 5 -19.57 18.40 -23.04
N THR A 6 -18.66 19.33 -22.75
CA THR A 6 -17.36 19.01 -22.16
C THR A 6 -17.57 18.54 -20.73
N SER A 7 -17.41 17.24 -20.46
CA SER A 7 -17.46 16.68 -19.11
C SER A 7 -16.31 17.24 -18.27
N ASN A 8 -16.60 18.27 -17.48
CA ASN A 8 -15.67 18.76 -16.46
C ASN A 8 -15.53 17.68 -15.39
N GLY A 9 -14.34 17.11 -15.26
CA GLY A 9 -14.01 16.17 -14.18
C GLY A 9 -14.23 16.83 -12.80
N PRO A 10 -14.38 16.04 -11.73
CA PRO A 10 -14.69 16.58 -10.41
C PRO A 10 -13.57 17.51 -9.96
N ASN A 11 -13.94 18.78 -9.75
CA ASN A 11 -13.07 19.84 -9.30
C ASN A 11 -12.57 19.48 -7.88
N LYS A 12 -11.25 19.27 -7.71
CA LYS A 12 -10.65 18.93 -6.41
C LYS A 12 -10.72 20.16 -5.51
N VAL A 13 -11.73 20.21 -4.63
CA VAL A 13 -11.83 21.25 -3.60
C VAL A 13 -10.76 20.97 -2.55
N TYR A 14 -9.69 21.77 -2.56
CA TYR A 14 -8.72 21.81 -1.47
C TYR A 14 -9.38 22.53 -0.30
N GLY A 15 -10.18 21.80 0.49
CA GLY A 15 -10.89 22.37 1.64
C GLY A 15 -9.91 23.04 2.61
N THR A 16 -10.26 24.25 3.06
CA THR A 16 -9.58 24.91 4.18
C THR A 16 -9.68 23.99 5.40
N LEU A 17 -8.55 23.45 5.87
CA LEU A 17 -8.54 22.58 7.04
C LEU A 17 -8.82 23.43 8.29
N THR A 18 -10.07 23.44 8.75
CA THR A 18 -10.44 24.04 10.03
C THR A 18 -9.74 23.27 11.15
N LYS A 19 -8.90 23.97 11.91
CA LYS A 19 -8.21 23.37 13.06
C LYS A 19 -9.25 22.99 14.12
N LEU A 20 -9.17 21.76 14.62
CA LEU A 20 -10.02 21.31 15.74
C LEU A 20 -9.71 22.12 17.01
N PRO A 21 -10.70 22.32 17.89
CA PRO A 21 -10.48 22.98 19.17
C PRO A 21 -9.42 22.23 20.00
N PRO A 22 -8.71 22.93 20.90
CA PRO A 22 -7.80 22.29 21.83
C PRO A 22 -8.53 21.22 22.66
N LEU A 23 -7.76 20.28 23.20
CA LEU A 23 -8.26 19.26 24.12
C LEU A 23 -8.54 19.89 25.49
N SER A 24 -9.52 19.38 26.23
CA SER A 24 -9.77 19.80 27.61
C SER A 24 -8.58 19.44 28.51
N GLU A 25 -8.39 20.21 29.57
CA GLU A 25 -7.31 19.97 30.54
C GLU A 25 -7.53 18.61 31.22
N GLY A 26 -6.48 17.79 31.31
CA GLY A 26 -6.56 16.42 31.85
C GLY A 26 -6.87 15.32 30.82
N SER A 27 -7.47 15.65 29.67
CA SER A 27 -7.84 14.61 28.69
C SER A 27 -6.64 13.86 28.08
N ARG A 28 -6.85 12.56 27.82
CA ARG A 28 -5.84 11.65 27.26
C ARG A 28 -6.25 11.13 25.89
N ILE A 29 -5.29 11.08 24.96
CA ILE A 29 -5.51 10.48 23.63
C ILE A 29 -5.20 8.99 23.65
N GLU A 30 -6.19 8.18 23.29
CA GLU A 30 -6.06 6.74 23.04
C GLU A 30 -6.15 6.45 21.54
N LYS A 31 -5.03 5.99 20.95
CA LYS A 31 -4.94 5.81 19.50
C LYS A 31 -5.51 4.48 19.06
N ARG A 32 -6.47 4.48 18.14
CA ARG A 32 -6.95 3.23 17.54
C ARG A 32 -6.00 2.73 16.45
N PRO A 33 -6.04 1.42 16.13
CA PRO A 33 -5.34 0.89 14.97
C PRO A 33 -5.81 1.54 13.66
N LEU A 34 -4.90 1.68 12.70
CA LEU A 34 -5.23 2.19 11.37
C LEU A 34 -6.26 1.30 10.68
N THR A 35 -7.26 1.93 10.07
CA THR A 35 -8.22 1.25 9.20
C THR A 35 -7.50 0.71 7.98
N ARG A 36 -7.42 -0.62 7.86
CA ARG A 36 -6.77 -1.28 6.73
C ARG A 36 -7.81 -1.66 5.68
N ARG A 37 -7.41 -1.58 4.42
CA ARG A 37 -8.19 -2.15 3.33
C ARG A 37 -8.28 -3.67 3.53
N GLN A 38 -9.47 -4.21 3.33
CA GLN A 38 -9.65 -5.67 3.26
C GLN A 38 -8.76 -6.22 2.14
N PRO A 39 -8.03 -7.32 2.39
CA PRO A 39 -7.23 -7.95 1.36
C PRO A 39 -8.15 -8.36 0.21
N PRO A 40 -7.78 -8.10 -1.05
CA PRO A 40 -8.60 -8.52 -2.18
C PRO A 40 -8.67 -10.05 -2.23
N ALA A 41 -9.78 -10.58 -2.73
CA ALA A 41 -9.98 -12.02 -2.86
C ALA A 41 -9.01 -12.67 -3.86
N SER A 42 -8.50 -11.88 -4.81
CA SER A 42 -7.52 -12.34 -5.80
C SER A 42 -6.15 -12.57 -5.17
N SER A 43 -5.58 -13.74 -5.40
CA SER A 43 -4.20 -14.07 -5.03
C SER A 43 -3.15 -13.23 -5.78
N LYS A 44 -3.56 -12.54 -6.86
CA LYS A 44 -2.67 -11.75 -7.73
C LYS A 44 -2.35 -10.36 -7.18
N SER A 45 -3.14 -9.82 -6.25
CA SER A 45 -2.88 -8.51 -5.66
C SER A 45 -2.76 -8.63 -4.15
N ARG A 46 -1.56 -8.52 -3.59
CA ARG A 46 -1.36 -8.65 -2.14
C ARG A 46 -0.78 -7.38 -1.56
N THR A 47 -1.45 -6.85 -0.54
CA THR A 47 -0.96 -5.70 0.23
C THR A 47 -0.24 -6.18 1.50
N ILE A 48 0.98 -5.70 1.71
CA ILE A 48 1.83 -5.93 2.87
C ILE A 48 1.95 -4.60 3.61
N TYR A 49 1.33 -4.51 4.79
CA TYR A 49 1.50 -3.37 5.67
C TYR A 49 2.79 -3.50 6.46
N VAL A 50 3.63 -2.47 6.42
CA VAL A 50 4.93 -2.42 7.11
C VAL A 50 4.82 -1.48 8.30
N SER A 51 5.34 -1.92 9.45
CA SER A 51 5.46 -1.09 10.64
C SER A 51 6.90 -0.56 10.79
N SER A 52 7.08 0.48 11.59
CA SER A 52 8.41 0.98 11.95
C SER A 52 9.26 -0.06 12.68
N LYS A 53 8.66 -1.07 13.32
CA LYS A 53 9.37 -2.18 13.98
C LYS A 53 9.69 -3.36 13.06
N THR A 54 9.14 -3.39 11.83
CA THR A 54 9.39 -4.50 10.91
C THR A 54 10.85 -4.50 10.44
N PRO A 55 11.60 -5.60 10.58
CA PRO A 55 12.95 -5.69 10.02
C PRO A 55 12.93 -5.54 8.50
N PHE A 56 13.87 -4.79 7.94
CA PHE A 56 13.91 -4.47 6.51
C PHE A 56 13.87 -5.72 5.63
N MET A 57 14.80 -6.66 5.86
CA MET A 57 14.85 -7.93 5.12
C MET A 57 13.60 -8.80 5.28
N ALA A 58 12.86 -8.67 6.37
CA ALA A 58 11.59 -9.39 6.54
C ALA A 58 10.50 -8.83 5.60
N ALA A 59 10.49 -7.51 5.35
CA ALA A 59 9.59 -6.92 4.35
C ALA A 59 9.95 -7.38 2.93
N VAL A 60 11.25 -7.32 2.58
CA VAL A 60 11.77 -7.76 1.28
C VAL A 60 11.44 -9.23 1.00
N LYS A 61 11.79 -10.15 1.92
CA LYS A 61 11.52 -11.57 1.75
C LYS A 61 10.03 -11.89 1.64
N ARG A 62 9.17 -11.16 2.38
CA ARG A 62 7.71 -11.31 2.25
C ARG A 62 7.22 -10.87 0.88
N ALA A 63 7.70 -9.74 0.37
CA ALA A 63 7.33 -9.27 -0.97
C ALA A 63 7.81 -10.25 -2.06
N ARG A 64 9.07 -10.67 -2.03
CA ARG A 64 9.64 -11.64 -2.97
C ARG A 64 8.89 -12.96 -2.97
N LYS A 65 8.56 -13.50 -1.80
CA LYS A 65 7.77 -14.75 -1.68
C LYS A 65 6.40 -14.65 -2.38
N GLN A 66 5.76 -13.48 -2.35
CA GLN A 66 4.46 -13.28 -3.00
C GLN A 66 4.62 -13.18 -4.52
N LEU A 67 5.66 -12.50 -5.02
CA LEU A 67 6.00 -12.48 -6.44
C LEU A 67 6.35 -13.89 -6.96
N ASP A 68 7.13 -14.66 -6.20
CA ASP A 68 7.49 -16.03 -6.58
C ASP A 68 6.29 -16.99 -6.56
N ALA A 69 5.31 -16.74 -5.70
CA ALA A 69 4.10 -17.55 -5.62
C ALA A 69 3.26 -17.44 -6.89
N SER A 70 3.20 -16.25 -7.52
CA SER A 70 2.46 -16.07 -8.76
C SER A 70 3.08 -16.81 -9.93
N LEU A 71 4.42 -16.90 -9.98
CA LEU A 71 5.14 -17.69 -10.99
C LEU A 71 4.86 -19.20 -10.90
N LYS A 72 4.45 -19.69 -9.72
CA LYS A 72 4.13 -21.11 -9.52
C LYS A 72 2.71 -21.47 -9.94
N THR A 73 1.78 -20.51 -9.90
CA THR A 73 0.36 -20.77 -10.18
C THR A 73 0.06 -20.89 -11.68
N THR A 74 0.92 -20.33 -12.54
CA THR A 74 0.72 -20.24 -14.00
C THR A 74 1.15 -21.49 -14.79
N GLY A 75 1.43 -22.62 -14.13
CA GLY A 75 1.39 -23.96 -14.74
C GLY A 75 2.42 -24.31 -15.83
N ALA A 76 3.27 -23.39 -16.29
CA ALA A 76 4.07 -23.59 -17.51
C ALA A 76 5.54 -24.04 -17.30
N ALA A 77 6.03 -24.18 -16.07
CA ALA A 77 7.45 -24.48 -15.83
C ALA A 77 7.69 -25.58 -14.79
N SER A 78 8.76 -26.36 -15.01
CA SER A 78 9.14 -27.45 -14.12
C SER A 78 9.41 -26.94 -12.69
N LYS A 79 9.11 -27.77 -11.69
CA LYS A 79 9.23 -27.46 -10.25
C LYS A 79 10.63 -26.93 -9.85
N TYR A 80 11.65 -27.24 -10.65
CA TYR A 80 13.07 -26.91 -10.42
C TYR A 80 13.63 -25.83 -11.35
N ALA A 81 12.83 -25.25 -12.25
CA ALA A 81 13.30 -24.17 -13.13
C ALA A 81 13.66 -22.91 -12.31
N SER A 82 14.75 -22.25 -12.67
CA SER A 82 15.16 -20.96 -12.11
C SER A 82 14.11 -19.87 -12.39
N VAL A 83 14.05 -18.83 -11.54
CA VAL A 83 13.11 -17.71 -11.72
C VAL A 83 13.24 -17.10 -13.12
N HIS A 84 14.48 -16.90 -13.57
CA HIS A 84 14.78 -16.36 -14.91
C HIS A 84 14.20 -17.23 -16.03
N SER A 85 14.38 -18.55 -15.99
CA SER A 85 13.83 -19.46 -17.00
C SER A 85 12.30 -19.49 -17.00
N ARG A 86 11.64 -19.22 -15.87
CA ARG A 86 10.18 -19.12 -15.80
C ARG A 86 9.67 -17.84 -16.45
N ILE A 87 10.27 -16.70 -16.12
CA ILE A 87 9.94 -15.41 -16.73
C ILE A 87 10.09 -15.49 -18.25
N GLU A 88 11.19 -16.07 -18.73
CA GLU A 88 11.44 -16.26 -20.16
C GLU A 88 10.42 -17.19 -20.83
N SER A 89 10.02 -18.28 -20.16
CA SER A 89 9.01 -19.20 -20.69
C SER A 89 7.64 -18.54 -20.82
N LEU A 90 7.26 -17.68 -19.87
CA LEU A 90 6.03 -16.89 -19.93
C LEU A 90 6.05 -15.90 -21.11
N LYS A 91 7.20 -15.26 -21.37
CA LYS A 91 7.38 -14.37 -22.53
C LYS A 91 7.22 -15.11 -23.86
N ARG A 92 7.60 -16.39 -23.93
CA ARG A 92 7.51 -17.21 -25.16
C ARG A 92 6.11 -17.78 -25.44
N THR A 93 5.30 -18.07 -24.41
CA THR A 93 4.04 -18.82 -24.56
C THR A 93 2.78 -17.96 -24.65
N GLY A 94 2.83 -16.64 -24.43
CA GLY A 94 1.64 -15.79 -24.52
C GLY A 94 1.93 -14.32 -24.81
N GLY A 95 1.54 -13.85 -26.00
CA GLY A 95 1.53 -12.43 -26.41
C GLY A 95 0.41 -11.60 -25.76
N GLY A 96 0.07 -11.89 -24.50
CA GLY A 96 -0.82 -11.09 -23.67
C GLY A 96 -0.04 -10.67 -22.42
N GLU A 97 -0.17 -9.42 -22.01
CA GLU A 97 0.49 -8.85 -20.83
C GLU A 97 0.34 -9.84 -19.67
N PRO A 98 1.44 -10.37 -19.11
CA PRO A 98 1.33 -11.36 -18.06
C PRO A 98 0.51 -10.70 -16.97
N ASP A 99 -0.58 -11.36 -16.56
CA ASP A 99 -1.42 -10.97 -15.43
C ASP A 99 -0.58 -11.16 -14.16
N SER A 100 0.44 -10.32 -14.06
CA SER A 100 1.60 -10.44 -13.22
C SER A 100 1.17 -10.02 -11.83
N ALA A 101 1.50 -10.84 -10.84
CA ALA A 101 1.08 -10.50 -9.49
C ALA A 101 1.75 -9.20 -9.07
N VAL A 102 0.92 -8.32 -8.51
CA VAL A 102 1.33 -7.04 -7.97
C VAL A 102 1.36 -7.17 -6.47
N VAL A 103 2.53 -6.88 -5.90
CA VAL A 103 2.68 -6.78 -4.45
C VAL A 103 2.72 -5.31 -4.08
N THR A 104 1.81 -4.89 -3.21
CA THR A 104 1.79 -3.52 -2.68
C THR A 104 2.38 -3.51 -1.28
N VAL A 105 3.43 -2.73 -1.05
CA VAL A 105 4.02 -2.50 0.26
C VAL A 105 3.57 -1.14 0.75
N ALA A 106 2.77 -1.12 1.81
CA ALA A 106 2.18 0.11 2.35
C ALA A 106 2.81 0.48 3.70
N GLY A 107 3.24 1.74 3.84
CA GLY A 107 3.83 2.28 5.06
C GLY A 107 3.28 3.67 5.39
N THR A 108 3.04 3.94 6.68
CA THR A 108 2.56 5.23 7.18
C THR A 108 3.50 5.80 8.24
N GLY A 109 3.56 7.12 8.37
CA GLY A 109 4.40 7.82 9.34
C GLY A 109 5.87 7.36 9.30
N LYS A 110 6.43 6.94 10.44
CA LYS A 110 7.82 6.43 10.54
C LYS A 110 8.11 5.20 9.68
N ALA A 111 7.09 4.48 9.19
CA ALA A 111 7.30 3.33 8.31
C ALA A 111 7.49 3.71 6.83
N ILE A 112 7.26 4.97 6.45
CA ILE A 112 7.44 5.45 5.07
C ILE A 112 8.90 5.26 4.61
N GLU A 113 9.86 5.59 5.46
CA GLU A 113 11.29 5.39 5.19
C GLU A 113 11.60 3.92 4.82
N LYS A 114 11.00 2.97 5.54
CA LYS A 114 11.18 1.54 5.26
C LYS A 114 10.50 1.11 3.97
N ALA A 115 9.31 1.63 3.68
CA ALA A 115 8.64 1.33 2.42
C ALA A 115 9.46 1.83 1.22
N LEU A 116 10.03 3.04 1.33
CA LEU A 116 10.92 3.61 0.33
C LEU A 116 12.22 2.79 0.17
N ALA A 117 12.83 2.34 1.28
CA ALA A 117 14.00 1.47 1.21
C ALA A 117 13.69 0.13 0.50
N VAL A 118 12.48 -0.42 0.69
CA VAL A 118 12.04 -1.63 -0.03
C VAL A 118 11.86 -1.34 -1.51
N ALA A 119 11.31 -0.18 -1.88
CA ALA A 119 11.21 0.25 -3.27
C ALA A 119 12.58 0.27 -3.94
N SER A 120 13.55 0.96 -3.31
CA SER A 120 14.92 1.09 -3.82
C SER A 120 15.61 -0.28 -3.97
N TYR A 121 15.38 -1.20 -3.04
CA TYR A 121 15.92 -2.57 -3.14
C TYR A 121 15.44 -3.30 -4.40
N PHE A 122 14.12 -3.30 -4.67
CA PHE A 122 13.57 -3.99 -5.84
C PHE A 122 13.88 -3.29 -7.16
N GLU A 123 14.08 -1.98 -7.14
CA GLU A 123 14.54 -1.23 -8.30
C GLU A 123 15.98 -1.65 -8.68
N GLN A 124 16.87 -1.83 -7.70
CA GLN A 124 18.27 -2.25 -7.90
C GLN A 124 18.43 -3.71 -8.35
N GLU A 125 17.52 -4.61 -7.95
CA GLU A 125 17.55 -6.02 -8.40
C GLU A 125 17.30 -6.16 -9.91
N GLY A 126 16.69 -5.17 -10.55
CA GLY A 126 16.53 -5.08 -12.01
C GLY A 126 15.45 -5.98 -12.62
N ASP A 127 14.97 -7.01 -11.91
CA ASP A 127 13.94 -7.96 -12.35
C ASP A 127 12.49 -7.53 -12.04
N CYS A 128 12.33 -6.41 -11.33
CA CYS A 128 11.04 -5.84 -10.97
C CYS A 128 10.84 -4.43 -11.54
N GLU A 129 9.59 -4.07 -11.80
CA GLU A 129 9.14 -2.69 -12.00
C GLU A 129 8.46 -2.20 -10.73
N VAL A 130 8.80 -0.97 -10.32
CA VAL A 130 8.38 -0.38 -9.05
C VAL A 130 7.63 0.94 -9.33
N GLU A 131 6.43 1.07 -8.78
CA GLU A 131 5.60 2.26 -8.86
C GLU A 131 5.30 2.77 -7.43
N ILE A 132 5.47 4.06 -7.20
CA ILE A 132 5.28 4.69 -5.88
C ILE A 132 4.09 5.63 -5.94
N THR A 133 3.15 5.47 -5.01
CA THR A 133 1.98 6.35 -4.86
C THR A 133 1.93 6.93 -3.45
N THR A 134 1.76 8.24 -3.35
CA THR A 134 1.50 8.92 -2.07
C THR A 134 0.01 9.00 -1.80
N GLY A 135 -0.40 8.75 -0.57
CA GLY A 135 -1.79 8.83 -0.14
C GLY A 135 -1.95 9.42 1.26
N THR A 136 -3.20 9.53 1.69
CA THR A 136 -3.57 9.91 3.05
C THR A 136 -4.49 8.86 3.63
N VAL A 137 -4.20 8.40 4.84
CA VAL A 137 -5.03 7.45 5.59
C VAL A 137 -5.64 8.20 6.78
N GLY A 138 -6.98 8.18 6.87
CA GLY A 138 -7.71 8.64 8.04
C GLY A 138 -7.86 7.52 9.06
N THR A 139 -7.74 7.85 10.34
CA THR A 139 -7.99 6.95 11.46
C THR A 139 -8.68 7.73 12.57
N VAL A 140 -9.48 7.05 13.38
CA VAL A 140 -10.19 7.66 14.51
C VAL A 140 -9.39 7.35 15.76
N ASP A 141 -9.04 8.37 16.54
CA ASP A 141 -8.49 8.21 17.88
C ASP A 141 -9.55 8.65 18.90
N ASP A 142 -9.51 8.09 20.10
CA ASP A 142 -10.37 8.45 21.22
C ASP A 142 -9.69 9.50 22.09
N VAL A 143 -10.47 10.44 22.59
CA VAL A 143 -10.12 11.42 23.60
C VAL A 143 -10.91 11.04 24.83
N VAL A 144 -10.20 10.46 25.80
CA VAL A 144 -10.77 10.08 27.10
C VAL A 144 -10.68 11.29 28.01
N ALA A 145 -11.82 11.75 28.52
CA ALA A 145 -11.85 12.89 29.41
C ALA A 145 -11.64 12.45 30.87
N ASP A 146 -11.00 13.32 31.66
CA ASP A 146 -10.86 13.10 33.09
C ASP A 146 -12.02 13.80 33.81
N GLY A 147 -12.82 13.07 34.60
CA GLY A 147 -13.95 13.63 35.37
C GLY A 147 -15.31 13.35 34.75
N ASP A 148 -16.22 14.33 34.80
CA ASP A 148 -17.61 14.22 34.31
C ASP A 148 -17.79 14.62 32.84
N ASP A 149 -16.70 14.95 32.14
CA ASP A 149 -16.70 15.28 30.72
C ASP A 149 -16.93 14.03 29.85
N GLU A 150 -17.56 14.21 28.69
CA GLU A 150 -17.83 13.11 27.76
C GLU A 150 -16.60 12.75 26.89
N ASP A 151 -16.41 11.45 26.66
CA ASP A 151 -15.41 10.96 25.71
C ASP A 151 -15.73 11.41 24.27
N GLU A 152 -14.72 11.83 23.54
CA GLU A 152 -14.84 12.30 22.15
C GLU A 152 -14.03 11.42 21.20
N SER A 153 -14.52 11.18 19.97
CA SER A 153 -13.72 10.58 18.89
C SER A 153 -13.23 11.64 17.91
N ARG A 154 -11.91 11.69 17.66
CA ARG A 154 -11.29 12.64 16.71
C ARG A 154 -10.65 11.95 15.52
N LEU A 155 -10.79 12.54 14.33
CA LEU A 155 -10.14 12.07 13.12
C LEU A 155 -8.67 12.51 13.04
N ARG A 156 -7.75 11.56 12.95
CA ARG A 156 -6.34 11.78 12.63
C ARG A 156 -6.06 11.38 11.19
N LYS A 157 -5.47 12.29 10.40
CA LYS A 157 -4.97 12.01 9.05
C LYS A 157 -3.48 11.77 9.08
N LEU A 158 -3.01 10.77 8.33
CA LEU A 158 -1.59 10.42 8.21
C LEU A 158 -1.20 10.30 6.74
N SER A 159 0.02 10.71 6.41
CA SER A 159 0.63 10.39 5.13
C SER A 159 0.89 8.89 5.01
N CYS A 160 0.64 8.35 3.82
CA CYS A 160 0.86 6.97 3.44
C CYS A 160 1.70 6.91 2.17
N LEU A 161 2.59 5.92 2.09
CA LEU A 161 3.31 5.56 0.88
C LEU A 161 2.93 4.14 0.49
N GLU A 162 2.48 3.96 -0.74
CA GLU A 162 2.18 2.67 -1.34
C GLU A 162 3.19 2.40 -2.45
N VAL A 163 3.94 1.31 -2.31
CA VAL A 163 4.94 0.86 -3.28
C VAL A 163 4.40 -0.39 -3.97
N ARG A 164 4.04 -0.28 -5.23
CA ARG A 164 3.59 -1.39 -6.06
C ARG A 164 4.80 -1.99 -6.78
N ILE A 165 4.95 -3.30 -6.66
CA ILE A 165 6.06 -4.06 -7.23
C ILE A 165 5.46 -5.15 -8.12
N LYS A 166 5.92 -5.22 -9.37
CA LYS A 166 5.55 -6.27 -10.34
C LYS A 166 6.81 -6.81 -11.03
N LEU A 167 6.76 -8.05 -11.50
CA LEU A 167 7.87 -8.66 -12.27
C LEU A 167 7.90 -8.09 -13.70
N LYS A 168 9.10 -7.95 -14.27
CA LYS A 168 9.33 -7.54 -15.68
C LYS A 168 9.31 -8.72 -16.68
#